data_AF-A0A1T4SWW1-F1
#
_entry.id   AF-A0A1T4SWW1-F1
#
_cell.length_a   1.000
_cell.length_b   1.000
_cell.length_c   1.000
_cell.angle_alpha   90.00
_cell.angle_beta   90.00
_cell.angle_gamma   90.00
#
_symmetry.space_group_name_H-M   'P 1'
#
loop_
_entity.id
_entity.type
_entity.pdbx_description
1 polymer ?
#
loop_
_entity_poly.entity_id
_entity_poly.type
_entity_poly.pdbx_seq_one_letter_code
_entity_poly.pdbx_strand_id
1 'polypeptide(L)' 'MGYVKEPKGVDWVVDPKPLTDKDRQIINEAIRYYRTTSQKLKSSGKRSDNSNKKTR' A
#
# COMPACT_ATOMS: atom_id res chain seq x y z
N MET A 1 7.57 -25.03 -12.54
CA MET A 1 6.37 -24.60 -11.79
C MET A 1 5.19 -24.72 -12.73
N GLY A 2 4.40 -25.79 -12.61
CA GLY A 2 3.34 -26.13 -13.55
C GLY A 2 2.14 -25.20 -13.41
N TYR A 3 1.66 -24.70 -14.55
CA TYR A 3 0.41 -23.96 -14.65
C TYR A 3 -0.75 -24.88 -14.23
N VAL A 4 -1.17 -24.81 -12.97
CA VAL A 4 -2.44 -25.38 -12.53
C VAL A 4 -3.52 -24.53 -13.21
N LYS A 5 -4.07 -25.06 -14.29
CA LYS A 5 -5.14 -24.43 -15.05
C LYS A 5 -6.40 -24.47 -14.19
N GLU A 6 -6.90 -23.32 -13.79
CA GLU A 6 -8.14 -23.24 -13.01
C GLU A 6 -9.28 -23.95 -13.77
N PRO A 7 -10.03 -24.85 -13.11
CA PRO A 7 -11.13 -25.56 -13.76
C PRO A 7 -12.23 -24.57 -14.16
N LYS A 8 -12.73 -24.69 -15.40
CA LYS A 8 -13.79 -23.83 -15.92
C LYS A 8 -15.05 -23.97 -15.05
N GLY A 9 -15.48 -22.87 -14.42
CA GLY A 9 -16.69 -22.82 -13.60
C GLY A 9 -16.48 -22.94 -12.09
N VAL A 10 -15.24 -22.82 -11.59
CA VAL A 10 -14.96 -22.75 -10.15
C VAL A 10 -14.42 -21.36 -9.82
N ASP A 11 -15.25 -20.54 -9.17
CA ASP A 11 -14.79 -19.28 -8.59
C ASP A 11 -14.12 -19.58 -7.24
N TRP A 12 -12.82 -19.28 -7.14
CA TRP A 12 -12.10 -19.38 -5.89
C TRP A 12 -12.48 -18.17 -5.04
N VAL A 13 -13.49 -18.34 -4.19
CA VAL A 13 -13.78 -17.35 -3.14
C VAL A 13 -12.69 -17.50 -2.08
N VAL A 14 -11.58 -16.79 -2.30
CA VAL A 14 -10.55 -16.65 -1.28
C VAL A 14 -11.12 -15.68 -0.25
N ASP A 15 -11.72 -16.23 0.81
CA ASP A 15 -12.19 -15.41 1.92
C ASP A 15 -11.01 -14.58 2.43
N PRO A 16 -11.12 -13.24 2.43
CA PRO A 16 -10.08 -12.41 2.99
C PRO A 16 -10.00 -12.76 4.47
N LYS A 17 -8.85 -13.26 4.95
CA LYS A 17 -8.64 -13.47 6.39
C LYS A 17 -8.85 -12.13 7.08
N PRO A 18 -9.96 -11.93 7.81
CA PRO A 18 -10.22 -10.66 8.45
C PRO A 18 -9.16 -10.46 9.53
N LEU A 19 -8.70 -9.22 9.67
CA LEU A 19 -7.76 -8.86 10.73
C LEU A 19 -8.45 -9.02 12.09
N THR A 20 -7.80 -9.74 13.01
CA THR A 20 -8.23 -9.79 14.40
C THR A 20 -8.07 -8.41 15.03
N ASP A 21 -8.87 -8.08 16.06
CA ASP A 21 -8.78 -6.77 16.73
C ASP A 21 -7.37 -6.48 17.28
N LYS A 22 -6.68 -7.52 17.76
CA LYS A 22 -5.29 -7.44 18.23
C LYS A 22 -4.34 -7.05 17.10
N ASP A 23 -4.46 -7.70 15.94
CA ASP A 23 -3.62 -7.41 14.77
C ASP A 23 -3.86 -5.99 14.27
N ARG A 24 -5.12 -5.54 14.30
CA ARG A 24 -5.49 -4.17 13.95
C ARG A 24 -4.83 -3.14 14.86
N GLN A 25 -4.78 -3.41 16.16
CA GLN A 25 -4.12 -2.53 17.13
C GLN A 25 -2.61 -2.45 16.89
N ILE A 26 -1.95 -3.61 16.70
CA ILE A 26 -0.50 -3.70 16.44
C ILE A 26 -0.13 -2.93 15.17
N ILE A 27 -0.89 -3.15 14.09
CA ILE A 27 -0.65 -2.44 12.81
C ILE A 27 -0.84 -0.94 12.98
N ASN A 28 -1.89 -0.51 13.69
CA ASN A 28 -2.13 0.91 13.93
C ASN A 28 -1.00 1.56 14.74
N GLU A 29 -0.46 0.86 15.75
CA GLU A 29 0.67 1.34 16.54
C GLU A 29 1.94 1.46 15.69
N ALA A 30 2.25 0.44 14.89
CA ALA A 30 3.39 0.46 13.97
C ALA A 30 3.30 1.61 12.96
N ILE A 31 2.11 1.86 12.39
CA ILE A 31 1.87 2.99 11.48
C ILE A 31 2.05 4.32 12.21
N ARG A 32 1.53 4.47 13.44
CA ARG A 32 1.71 5.69 14.24
C ARG A 32 3.18 5.96 14.51
N TYR A 33 3.91 4.95 14.99
CA TYR A 33 5.35 5.02 15.24
C TYR A 33 6.13 5.38 13.97
N TYR A 34 5.79 4.77 12.84
CA TYR A 34 6.43 5.09 11.58
C TYR A 34 6.12 6.52 11.15
N ARG A 35 4.87 6.99 11.25
CA ARG A 35 4.49 8.36 10.85
C ARG A 35 5.17 9.43 11.70
N THR A 36 5.34 9.21 13.01
CA THR A 36 6.04 10.15 13.91
C THR A 36 7.54 10.15 13.63
N THR A 37 8.13 8.98 13.40
CA THR A 37 9.56 8.83 13.10
C THR A 37 9.91 9.35 11.70
N SER A 38 9.04 9.12 10.71
CA SER A 38 9.23 9.49 9.30
C SER A 38 9.11 10.97 8.99
N GLN A 39 8.58 11.79 9.92
CA GLN A 39 8.66 13.25 9.75
C GLN A 39 10.12 13.74 9.74
N LYS A 40 11.06 13.00 10.31
CA LYS A 40 12.49 13.31 10.23
C LYS A 40 13.14 12.98 8.88
N LEU A 41 12.46 12.21 8.01
CA LEU A 41 13.00 11.76 6.71
C LEU A 41 12.45 12.57 5.52
N LYS A 42 11.54 13.53 5.74
CA LYS A 42 10.93 14.35 4.68
C LYS A 42 11.75 15.60 4.32
N SER A 43 13.06 15.47 4.11
CA SER A 43 13.90 16.59 3.64
C SER A 43 14.68 16.32 2.35
N SER A 44 14.25 15.39 1.49
CA SER A 44 14.87 15.21 0.18
C SER A 44 13.88 14.75 -0.89
N GLY A 45 12.95 15.63 -1.23
CA GLY A 45 12.09 15.42 -2.39
C GLY A 45 11.53 16.74 -2.88
N LYS A 46 12.40 17.60 -3.43
CA LYS A 46 11.94 18.75 -4.24
C LYS A 46 11.11 18.17 -5.40
N ARG A 47 9.78 18.30 -5.33
CA ARG A 47 8.94 18.13 -6.52
C ARG A 47 9.23 19.32 -7.41
N SER A 48 9.94 19.11 -8.52
CA SER A 48 10.04 20.11 -9.57
C SER A 48 8.67 20.19 -10.24
N ASP A 49 7.96 21.28 -9.99
CA ASP A 49 6.74 21.63 -10.69
C ASP A 49 7.09 21.97 -12.15
N ASN A 50 6.83 21.04 -13.07
CA ASN A 50 7.04 21.25 -14.49
C ASN A 50 5.83 22.02 -15.04
N SER A 51 5.82 23.33 -14.84
CA SER A 51 4.86 24.23 -15.49
C SER A 51 5.17 24.29 -16.99
N ASN A 52 4.42 23.50 -17.78
CA ASN A 52 4.49 23.53 -19.23
C ASN A 52 3.85 24.84 -19.74
N LYS A 53 4.64 25.93 -19.80
CA LYS A 53 4.28 27.17 -20.50
C LYS A 53 4.31 26.90 -22.00
N LYS A 54 3.21 26.44 -22.57
CA LYS A 54 3.02 26.41 -24.02
C LYS A 54 2.78 27.84 -24.52
N THR A 55 3.76 28.37 -25.21
CA THR A 55 3.80 29.66 -25.91
C THR A 55 2.72 29.74 -27.01
N ARG A 56 2.20 30.96 -27.20
CA ARG A 56 1.29 31.37 -28.28
C ARG A 56 1.95 31.23 -29.65
#